data_AF-A0A7C1VQ88-F1
#
_entry.id   AF-A0A7C1VQ88-F1
#
_cell.length_a   1.000
_cell.length_b   1.000
_cell.length_c   1.000
_cell.angle_alpha   90.00
_cell.angle_beta   90.00
_cell.angle_gamma   90.00
#
_symmetry.space_group_name_H-M   'P 1'
#
loop_
_entity.id
_entity.type
_entity.pdbx_description
1 polymer ?
#
loop_
_entity_poly.entity_id
_entity_poly.type
_entity_poly.pdbx_seq_one_letter_code
_entity_poly.pdbx_strand_id
1 'polypeptide(L)'
;MRRFPLGTTYAEVEEAVAIMYNRPLVSIQRRVAVIDQTGVGAPVVENIRRLHRVKTIGVNITGGNVTTQSDERTYNVPKATLVTNLISVAQRQRLKILPDVESAEEFRKELEVFGYHIDRNTGNLSYESLEKKVHDDLVISVALSLWAAETLFRGSLTGRARQPEIQEAHDPWST
;
A
#
# COMPACT_ATOMS: atom_id res chain seq x y z
N MET A 1 2.98 12.30 1.07
CA MET A 1 2.76 11.49 2.28
C MET A 1 2.72 12.45 3.45
N ARG A 2 2.06 12.11 4.55
CA ARG A 2 1.94 13.00 5.73
C ARG A 2 1.78 12.14 6.97
N ARG A 3 2.56 12.42 8.02
CA ARG A 3 2.36 11.89 9.36
C ARG A 3 1.50 12.88 10.16
N PHE A 4 0.50 12.39 10.87
CA PHE A 4 -0.32 13.22 11.75
C PHE A 4 0.30 13.23 13.16
N PRO A 5 0.37 14.40 13.83
CA PRO A 5 0.82 14.47 15.22
C PRO A 5 -0.04 13.61 16.14
N LEU A 6 0.56 13.08 17.20
CA LEU A 6 -0.20 12.39 18.25
C LEU A 6 -1.23 13.36 18.87
N GLY A 7 -2.44 12.84 19.11
CA GLY A 7 -3.56 13.64 19.61
C GLY A 7 -4.39 14.34 18.52
N THR A 8 -4.01 14.23 17.24
CA THR A 8 -4.88 14.65 16.13
C THR A 8 -6.20 13.90 16.22
N THR A 9 -7.31 14.62 16.12
CA THR A 9 -8.64 14.00 16.21
C THR A 9 -8.96 13.19 14.96
N TYR A 10 -9.82 12.18 15.10
CA TYR A 10 -10.27 11.40 13.94
C TYR A 10 -10.95 12.26 12.87
N ALA A 11 -11.72 13.28 13.27
CA ALA A 11 -12.37 14.22 12.35
C ALA A 11 -11.36 15.00 11.49
N GLU A 12 -10.25 15.47 12.07
CA GLU A 12 -9.20 16.17 11.32
C GLU A 12 -8.50 15.24 10.32
N VAL A 13 -8.27 13.97 10.69
CA VAL A 13 -7.70 12.96 9.77
C VAL A 13 -8.67 12.68 8.63
N GLU A 14 -9.95 12.49 8.93
CA GLU A 14 -11.02 12.25 7.95
C GLU A 14 -11.12 13.38 6.93
N GLU A 15 -11.12 14.63 7.39
CA GLU A 15 -11.16 15.81 6.51
C GLU A 15 -9.90 15.89 5.64
N ALA A 16 -8.72 15.68 6.21
CA ALA A 16 -7.48 15.66 5.44
C ALA A 16 -7.47 14.55 4.36
N VAL A 17 -7.98 13.36 4.68
CA VAL A 17 -8.13 12.25 3.72
C VAL A 17 -9.14 12.63 2.63
N ALA A 18 -10.28 13.22 2.99
CA ALA A 18 -11.30 13.64 2.03
C ALA A 18 -10.76 14.71 1.08
N ILE A 19 -10.02 15.71 1.59
CA ILE A 19 -9.37 16.74 0.76
C ILE A 19 -8.37 16.08 -0.20
N MET A 20 -7.50 15.19 0.30
CA MET A 20 -6.51 14.50 -0.52
C MET A 20 -7.17 13.64 -1.60
N TYR A 21 -8.21 12.88 -1.24
CA TYR A 21 -8.98 12.03 -2.16
C TYR A 21 -9.65 12.86 -3.26
N ASN A 22 -10.10 14.07 -2.96
CA ASN A 22 -10.79 14.91 -3.94
C ASN A 22 -9.85 15.70 -4.86
N ARG A 23 -8.53 15.72 -4.60
CA ARG A 23 -7.56 16.39 -5.49
C ARG A 23 -7.61 15.83 -6.92
N PRO A 24 -7.59 16.68 -7.96
CA PRO A 24 -7.71 16.28 -9.37
C PRO A 24 -6.40 15.69 -9.94
N LEU A 25 -5.69 14.84 -9.18
CA LEU A 25 -4.42 14.24 -9.60
C LEU A 25 -4.59 12.97 -10.43
N VAL A 26 -5.71 12.26 -10.22
CA VAL A 26 -6.06 11.03 -10.96
C VAL A 26 -7.56 11.02 -11.26
N SER A 27 -8.00 10.28 -12.28
CA SER A 27 -9.43 10.13 -12.61
C SER A 27 -10.22 9.59 -11.41
N ILE A 28 -11.41 10.12 -11.14
CA ILE A 28 -12.28 9.68 -10.03
C ILE A 28 -12.47 8.16 -9.99
N GLN A 29 -12.61 7.50 -11.15
CA GLN A 29 -12.80 6.05 -11.27
C GLN A 29 -11.62 5.21 -10.73
N ARG A 30 -10.43 5.82 -10.60
CA ARG A 30 -9.20 5.17 -10.11
C ARG A 30 -8.86 5.56 -8.68
N ARG A 31 -9.71 6.34 -8.01
CA ARG A 31 -9.46 6.80 -6.63
C ARG A 31 -9.99 5.81 -5.63
N VAL A 32 -9.12 5.36 -4.75
CA VAL A 32 -9.47 4.59 -3.57
C VAL A 32 -8.61 5.05 -2.39
N ALA A 33 -9.20 5.13 -1.21
CA ALA A 33 -8.47 5.25 0.04
C ALA A 33 -8.32 3.85 0.64
N VAL A 34 -7.10 3.38 0.79
CA VAL A 34 -6.79 2.09 1.42
C VAL A 34 -6.32 2.38 2.83
N ILE A 35 -6.95 1.76 3.81
CA ILE A 35 -6.78 2.11 5.22
C ILE A 35 -6.39 0.85 5.98
N ASP A 36 -5.32 0.95 6.77
CA ASP A 36 -5.01 -0.08 7.76
C ASP A 36 -6.09 -0.08 8.85
N GLN A 37 -6.78 -1.20 8.97
CA GLN A 37 -7.87 -1.41 9.91
C GLN A 37 -7.40 -2.14 11.18
N THR A 38 -6.13 -2.53 11.26
CA THR A 38 -5.62 -3.21 12.45
C THR A 38 -5.73 -2.34 13.70
N GLY A 39 -6.01 -2.99 14.84
CA GLY A 39 -6.14 -2.32 16.14
C GLY A 39 -7.19 -1.21 16.15
N VAL A 40 -6.74 0.04 16.28
CA VAL A 40 -7.58 1.25 16.42
C VAL A 40 -8.03 1.86 15.08
N GLY A 41 -7.73 1.23 13.95
CA GLY A 41 -8.07 1.76 12.62
C GLY A 41 -9.56 1.59 12.23
N ALA A 42 -10.29 0.66 12.86
CA ALA A 42 -11.68 0.37 12.51
C ALA A 42 -12.65 1.57 12.61
N PRO A 43 -12.62 2.41 13.66
CA PRO A 43 -13.43 3.63 13.71
C PRO A 43 -13.13 4.61 12.57
N VAL A 44 -11.87 4.75 12.16
CA VAL A 44 -11.48 5.64 11.05
C VAL A 44 -12.07 5.15 9.73
N VAL A 45 -12.00 3.84 9.47
CA VAL A 45 -12.59 3.23 8.27
C VAL A 45 -14.09 3.49 8.23
N GLU A 46 -14.79 3.26 9.34
CA GLU A 46 -16.23 3.45 9.45
C GLU A 46 -16.64 4.91 9.26
N ASN A 47 -15.92 5.85 9.89
CA ASN A 47 -16.21 7.27 9.75
C ASN A 47 -15.98 7.76 8.30
N ILE A 48 -14.86 7.38 7.67
CA ILE A 48 -14.61 7.75 6.27
C ILE A 48 -15.64 7.11 5.34
N ARG A 49 -16.09 5.88 5.61
CA ARG A 49 -17.19 5.24 4.85
C ARG A 49 -18.48 6.05 4.93
N ARG A 50 -18.81 6.63 6.09
CA ARG A 50 -20.00 7.49 6.28
C ARG A 50 -19.95 8.81 5.54
N LEU A 51 -18.76 9.29 5.15
CA LEU A 51 -18.66 10.50 4.33
C LEU A 51 -19.25 10.30 2.91
N HIS A 52 -19.48 9.06 2.45
CA HIS A 52 -20.05 8.66 1.14
C HIS A 52 -19.36 9.24 -0.11
N ARG A 53 -18.32 10.06 0.05
CA ARG A 53 -17.59 10.77 -1.02
C ARG A 53 -16.18 10.20 -1.24
N VAL A 54 -15.81 9.18 -0.46
CA VAL A 54 -14.50 8.52 -0.51
C VAL A 54 -14.74 7.02 -0.70
N LYS A 55 -14.30 6.46 -1.82
CA LYS A 55 -14.27 5.01 -1.99
C LYS A 55 -13.17 4.45 -1.10
N THR A 56 -13.54 3.62 -0.11
CA THR A 56 -12.59 3.06 0.86
C THR A 56 -12.45 1.55 0.71
N ILE A 57 -11.26 1.08 1.06
CA ILE A 57 -10.94 -0.34 1.27
C ILE A 57 -10.26 -0.45 2.63
N GLY A 58 -10.82 -1.28 3.50
CA GLY A 58 -10.19 -1.66 4.77
C GLY A 58 -9.23 -2.82 4.56
N VAL A 59 -8.08 -2.79 5.22
CA VAL A 59 -7.12 -3.89 5.23
C VAL A 59 -6.78 -4.26 6.66
N ASN A 60 -7.12 -5.48 7.05
CA ASN A 60 -6.58 -6.09 8.26
C ASN A 60 -5.24 -6.71 7.91
N ILE A 61 -4.15 -6.11 8.39
CA ILE A 61 -2.80 -6.68 8.27
C ILE A 61 -2.70 -7.89 9.21
N THR A 62 -2.37 -9.05 8.66
CA THR A 62 -2.26 -10.30 9.43
C THR A 62 -0.84 -10.87 9.39
N GLY A 63 -0.53 -11.76 10.34
CA GLY A 63 0.66 -12.61 10.29
C GLY A 63 0.46 -13.93 9.54
N GLY A 64 -0.69 -14.12 8.87
CA GLY A 64 -0.99 -15.33 8.11
C GLY A 64 -0.24 -15.39 6.77
N ASN A 65 -0.55 -16.40 5.95
CA ASN A 65 0.12 -16.60 4.65
C ASN A 65 -0.80 -16.42 3.44
N VAL A 66 -2.10 -16.23 3.67
CA VAL A 66 -3.12 -16.18 2.63
C VAL A 66 -3.88 -14.87 2.73
N THR A 67 -4.05 -14.20 1.59
CA THR A 67 -4.95 -13.05 1.50
C THR A 67 -6.39 -13.55 1.38
N THR A 68 -7.27 -13.06 2.25
CA THR A 68 -8.70 -13.38 2.21
C THR A 68 -9.53 -12.10 2.18
N GLN A 69 -10.79 -12.22 1.79
CA GLN A 69 -11.74 -11.11 1.80
C GLN A 69 -12.77 -11.37 2.91
N SER A 70 -12.86 -10.48 3.89
CA SER A 70 -13.80 -10.63 5.02
C SER A 70 -15.18 -10.03 4.73
N ASP A 71 -15.22 -8.97 3.92
CA ASP A 71 -16.46 -8.36 3.41
C ASP A 71 -16.23 -7.72 2.04
N GLU A 72 -17.25 -7.11 1.43
CA GLU A 72 -17.16 -6.49 0.10
C GLU A 72 -16.03 -5.45 -0.06
N ARG A 73 -15.61 -4.81 1.02
CA ARG A 73 -14.64 -3.69 1.03
C ARG A 73 -13.53 -3.87 2.07
N THR A 74 -13.35 -5.07 2.61
CA THR A 74 -12.37 -5.35 3.66
C THR A 74 -11.63 -6.65 3.35
N TYR A 75 -10.30 -6.59 3.40
CA TYR A 75 -9.40 -7.70 3.12
C TYR A 75 -8.52 -8.00 4.32
N ASN A 76 -8.24 -9.29 4.55
CA ASN A 76 -7.18 -9.71 5.45
C ASN A 76 -5.95 -9.99 4.61
N VAL A 77 -4.89 -9.21 4.79
CA VAL A 77 -3.69 -9.28 3.96
C VAL A 77 -2.47 -9.55 4.83
N PRO A 78 -1.70 -10.62 4.59
CA PRO A 78 -0.43 -10.84 5.26
C PRO A 78 0.53 -9.66 5.14
N LYS A 79 1.23 -9.29 6.23
CA LYS A 79 2.30 -8.26 6.19
C LYS A 79 3.39 -8.66 5.17
N ALA A 80 3.87 -9.91 5.27
CA ALA A 80 3.97 -10.85 4.13
C ALA A 80 3.92 -10.26 2.72
N THR A 81 2.69 -10.29 2.23
CA THR A 81 2.28 -9.95 0.88
C THR A 81 2.48 -8.47 0.58
N LEU A 82 2.19 -7.59 1.55
CA LEU A 82 2.35 -6.15 1.37
C LEU A 82 3.80 -5.77 1.10
N VAL A 83 4.72 -6.29 1.93
CA VAL A 83 6.16 -6.01 1.80
C VAL A 83 6.72 -6.63 0.53
N THR A 84 6.33 -7.87 0.21
CA THR A 84 6.79 -8.54 -1.02
C THR A 84 6.36 -7.77 -2.27
N ASN A 85 5.14 -7.22 -2.28
CA ASN A 85 4.66 -6.38 -3.38
C ASN A 85 5.49 -5.10 -3.51
N LEU A 86 5.72 -4.39 -2.40
CA LEU A 86 6.57 -3.20 -2.36
C LEU A 86 7.96 -3.46 -2.96
N ILE A 87 8.63 -4.53 -2.51
CA ILE A 87 9.95 -4.95 -3.02
C ILE A 87 9.89 -5.22 -4.52
N SER A 88 8.88 -5.96 -4.99
CA SER A 88 8.72 -6.30 -6.41
C SER A 88 8.57 -5.05 -7.29
N VAL A 89 7.78 -4.06 -6.85
CA VAL A 89 7.58 -2.79 -7.57
C VAL A 89 8.86 -1.95 -7.56
N ALA A 90 9.55 -1.90 -6.42
CA ALA A 90 10.81 -1.15 -6.27
C ALA A 90 11.93 -1.73 -7.16
N GLN A 91 12.10 -3.07 -7.16
CA GLN A 91 13.09 -3.76 -8.00
C GLN A 91 12.85 -3.53 -9.49
N ARG A 92 11.59 -3.37 -9.90
CA ARG A 92 11.21 -3.03 -11.29
C ARG A 92 11.31 -1.54 -11.61
N GLN A 93 11.86 -0.74 -10.70
CA GLN A 93 11.99 0.72 -10.82
C GLN A 93 10.64 1.43 -11.10
N ARG A 94 9.55 0.85 -10.62
CA ARG A 94 8.19 1.38 -10.78
C ARG A 94 7.72 2.23 -9.60
N LEU A 95 8.49 2.25 -8.51
CA LEU A 95 8.30 3.17 -7.39
C LEU A 95 9.22 4.39 -7.60
N LYS A 96 8.63 5.57 -7.75
CA LYS A 96 9.35 6.85 -7.86
C LYS A 96 8.91 7.76 -6.72
N ILE A 97 9.88 8.28 -5.96
CA ILE A 97 9.65 9.24 -4.89
C ILE A 97 9.97 10.62 -5.46
N LEU A 98 9.00 11.55 -5.41
CA LEU A 98 9.24 12.92 -5.81
C LEU A 98 10.16 13.61 -4.77
N PRO A 99 11.18 14.35 -5.20
CA PRO A 99 12.18 14.94 -4.30
C PRO A 99 11.58 15.99 -3.35
N ASP A 100 10.57 16.73 -3.78
CA ASP A 100 10.00 17.87 -3.04
C ASP A 100 8.83 17.48 -2.11
N VAL A 101 8.73 16.21 -1.71
CA VAL A 101 7.70 15.76 -0.77
C VAL A 101 8.27 15.88 0.64
N GLU A 102 7.58 16.61 1.51
CA GLU A 102 7.95 16.86 2.90
C GLU A 102 8.39 15.59 3.66
N SER A 103 7.68 14.48 3.48
CA SER A 103 7.98 13.20 4.13
C SER A 103 8.93 12.28 3.34
N ALA A 104 9.58 12.75 2.27
CA ALA A 104 10.44 11.89 1.43
C ALA A 104 11.66 11.36 2.18
N GLU A 105 12.34 12.22 2.95
CA GLU A 105 13.50 11.82 3.75
C GLU A 105 13.12 10.87 4.89
N GLU A 106 11.99 11.13 5.55
CA GLU A 106 11.46 10.25 6.59
C GLU A 106 11.14 8.87 6.00
N PHE A 107 10.45 8.82 4.86
CA PHE A 107 10.14 7.56 4.17
C PHE A 107 11.41 6.79 3.76
N ARG A 108 12.45 7.47 3.27
CA ARG A 108 13.75 6.85 2.95
C ARG A 108 14.37 6.23 4.19
N LYS A 109 14.40 6.98 5.29
CA LYS A 109 14.94 6.50 6.56
C LYS A 109 14.18 5.27 7.08
N GLU A 110 12.85 5.30 7.04
CA GLU A 110 12.04 4.14 7.42
C GLU A 110 12.35 2.93 6.53
N LEU A 111 12.44 3.12 5.20
CA LEU A 111 12.80 2.06 4.25
C LEU A 111 14.18 1.45 4.52
N GLU A 112 15.18 2.27 4.87
CA GLU A 112 16.56 1.81 5.12
C GLU A 112 16.66 0.85 6.30
N VAL A 113 15.86 1.08 7.34
CA VAL A 113 15.88 0.27 8.56
C VAL A 113 14.72 -0.72 8.63
N PHE A 114 13.86 -0.77 7.62
CA PHE A 114 12.77 -1.73 7.55
C PHE A 114 13.29 -3.10 7.15
N GLY A 115 13.04 -4.10 7.98
CA GLY A 115 13.57 -5.45 7.78
C GLY A 115 12.60 -6.52 8.26
N TYR A 116 13.15 -7.70 8.52
CA TYR A 116 12.39 -8.81 9.06
C TYR A 116 13.12 -9.50 10.21
N HIS A 117 12.34 -10.10 11.09
CA HIS A 117 12.79 -11.02 12.12
C HIS A 117 12.27 -12.41 11.83
N ILE A 118 13.06 -13.44 12.13
CA ILE A 118 12.62 -14.83 12.09
C ILE A 118 12.56 -15.34 13.53
N ASP A 119 11.37 -15.75 13.95
CA ASP A 119 11.21 -16.48 15.19
C ASP A 119 11.87 -17.87 15.04
N ARG A 120 12.92 -18.12 15.83
CA ARG A 120 13.72 -19.34 15.70
C ARG A 120 12.99 -20.61 16.13
N ASN A 121 11.91 -20.48 16.90
CA ASN A 121 11.17 -21.62 17.45
C ASN A 121 10.03 -22.04 16.52
N THR A 122 9.35 -21.06 15.93
CA THR A 122 8.17 -21.27 15.07
C THR A 122 8.49 -21.15 13.58
N GLY A 123 9.63 -20.56 13.22
CA GLY A 123 9.99 -20.21 11.84
C GLY A 123 9.19 -19.04 11.27
N ASN A 124 8.33 -18.40 12.09
CA ASN A 124 7.48 -17.32 11.64
C ASN A 124 8.30 -16.07 11.33
N LEU A 125 7.96 -15.42 10.23
CA LEU A 125 8.64 -14.22 9.76
C LEU A 125 7.77 -12.99 10.05
N SER A 126 8.31 -12.03 10.79
CA SER A 126 7.70 -10.72 11.05
C SER A 126 8.47 -9.62 10.32
N TYR A 127 7.77 -8.60 9.82
CA TYR A 127 8.41 -7.42 9.23
C TYR A 127 8.18 -6.23 10.14
N GLU A 128 9.22 -5.45 10.40
CA GLU A 128 9.18 -4.27 11.27
C GLU A 128 10.44 -3.43 11.08
N SER A 129 10.47 -2.27 11.72
CA SER A 129 11.69 -1.49 11.86
C SER A 129 12.72 -2.25 12.71
N LEU A 130 13.94 -2.39 12.18
CA LEU A 130 15.09 -2.96 12.90
C LEU A 130 15.62 -2.01 13.98
N GLU A 131 15.24 -0.72 13.92
CA GLU A 131 15.59 0.29 14.91
C GLU A 131 14.39 0.69 15.76
N LYS A 132 14.45 0.46 17.07
CA LYS A 132 13.36 0.74 18.02
C LYS A 132 12.81 2.17 18.01
N LYS A 133 13.60 3.15 17.53
CA LYS A 133 13.23 4.58 17.51
C LYS A 133 12.72 5.05 16.15
N VAL A 134 12.69 4.17 15.15
CA VAL A 134 12.22 4.51 13.80
C VAL A 134 10.91 3.78 13.57
N HIS A 135 9.90 4.53 13.12
CA HIS A 135 8.59 4.00 12.76
C HIS A 135 8.62 3.28 11.41
N ASP A 136 7.61 2.47 11.10
CA ASP A 136 7.43 1.83 9.78
C ASP A 136 6.14 2.28 9.06
N ASP A 137 5.40 3.22 9.63
CA ASP A 137 4.06 3.59 9.18
C ASP A 137 4.03 4.10 7.72
N LEU A 138 5.04 4.86 7.28
CA LEU A 138 5.08 5.36 5.89
C LEU A 138 5.36 4.20 4.94
N VAL A 139 6.26 3.29 5.31
CA VAL A 139 6.54 2.06 4.54
C VAL A 139 5.27 1.23 4.38
N ILE A 140 4.54 1.01 5.46
CA ILE A 140 3.29 0.25 5.45
C ILE A 140 2.19 0.97 4.65
N SER A 141 2.06 2.30 4.79
CA SER A 141 1.10 3.09 4.02
C SER A 141 1.34 2.99 2.50
N VAL A 142 2.60 3.02 2.07
CA VAL A 142 2.96 2.82 0.65
C VAL A 142 2.71 1.39 0.21
N ALA A 143 3.09 0.40 1.03
CA ALA A 143 2.89 -1.01 0.72
C ALA A 143 1.39 -1.35 0.53
N LEU A 144 0.51 -0.82 1.38
CA LEU A 144 -0.95 -0.93 1.25
C LEU A 144 -1.46 -0.36 -0.08
N SER A 145 -0.99 0.85 -0.42
CA SER A 145 -1.38 1.54 -1.65
C SER A 145 -0.96 0.76 -2.90
N LEU A 146 0.27 0.23 -2.90
CA LEU A 146 0.80 -0.59 -4.00
C LEU A 146 0.09 -1.94 -4.12
N TRP A 147 -0.18 -2.60 -3.00
CA TRP A 147 -0.92 -3.86 -2.99
C TRP A 147 -2.30 -3.69 -3.63
N ALA A 148 -3.06 -2.67 -3.24
CA ALA A 148 -4.37 -2.42 -3.82
C ALA A 148 -4.26 -2.08 -5.32
N ALA A 149 -3.28 -1.25 -5.70
CA ALA A 149 -3.01 -0.91 -7.10
C ALA A 149 -2.76 -2.16 -7.97
N GLU A 150 -1.88 -3.05 -7.54
CA GLU A 150 -1.50 -4.26 -8.30
C GLU A 150 -2.58 -5.35 -8.25
N THR A 151 -3.34 -5.46 -7.16
CA THR A 151 -4.27 -6.58 -6.95
C THR A 151 -5.69 -6.24 -7.42
N LEU A 152 -6.15 -5.03 -7.15
CA LEU A 152 -7.55 -4.64 -7.35
C LEU A 152 -7.74 -3.79 -8.61
N PHE A 153 -6.69 -3.11 -9.08
CA PHE A 153 -6.79 -2.15 -10.18
C PHE A 153 -5.87 -2.44 -11.36
N ARG A 154 -5.22 -3.62 -11.44
CA ARG A 154 -4.24 -3.94 -12.48
C ARG A 154 -4.74 -3.75 -13.92
N GLY A 155 -6.01 -4.06 -14.18
CA GLY A 155 -6.66 -3.83 -15.49
C GLY A 155 -7.09 -2.38 -15.74
N SER A 156 -7.13 -1.55 -14.71
CA SER A 156 -7.47 -0.13 -14.79
C SER A 156 -6.21 0.76 -14.83
N LEU A 157 -5.11 0.40 -14.15
CA LEU A 157 -3.89 1.20 -14.07
C LEU A 157 -2.98 1.06 -15.30
N THR A 158 -3.11 -0.03 -16.05
CA THR A 158 -2.57 -0.12 -17.41
C THR A 158 -3.46 0.71 -18.33
N GLY A 159 -3.24 2.03 -18.37
CA GLY A 159 -3.67 2.80 -19.53
C GLY A 159 -3.06 2.13 -20.75
N ARG A 160 -3.90 1.48 -21.57
CA ARG A 160 -3.60 0.73 -22.80
C ARG A 160 -2.15 0.96 -23.24
N ALA A 161 -1.22 0.21 -22.67
CA ALA A 161 0.11 0.13 -23.25
C ALA A 161 -0.17 -0.49 -24.62
N ARG A 162 0.16 0.22 -25.71
CA ARG A 162 0.23 -0.43 -27.03
C ARG A 162 1.05 -1.70 -26.77
N GLN A 163 0.42 -2.87 -26.92
CA GLN A 163 1.19 -4.10 -27.01
C GLN A 163 2.22 -3.83 -28.10
N PRO A 164 3.53 -3.93 -27.83
CA PRO A 164 4.45 -4.10 -28.95
C PRO A 164 3.94 -5.34 -29.70
N GLU A 165 3.77 -5.22 -31.01
CA GLU A 165 3.49 -6.38 -31.86
C GLU A 165 4.43 -7.49 -31.42
N ILE A 166 3.85 -8.61 -30.97
CA ILE A 166 4.60 -9.80 -30.67
C ILE A 166 5.20 -10.21 -32.02
N GLN A 167 6.48 -9.90 -32.25
CA GLN A 167 7.23 -10.65 -33.24
C GLN A 167 7.22 -12.10 -32.76
N GLU A 168 6.78 -12.99 -33.64
CA GLU A 168 6.72 -14.42 -33.38
C GLU A 168 8.03 -14.90 -32.73
N ALA A 169 7.90 -15.86 -31.81
CA ALA A 169 9.05 -16.40 -31.10
C ALA A 169 10.09 -16.92 -32.11
N HIS A 170 11.30 -16.36 -32.05
CA HIS A 170 12.44 -16.86 -32.80
C HIS A 170 12.69 -18.32 -32.41
N ASP A 171 12.45 -19.26 -33.33
CA ASP A 171 12.81 -20.66 -33.16
C ASP A 171 14.33 -20.81 -33.29
N PRO A 172 15.06 -21.16 -32.22
CA PRO A 172 16.51 -21.32 -32.27
C PRO A 172 16.96 -22.58 -33.04
N TRP A 173 16.03 -23.37 -33.60
CA TRP A 173 16.32 -24.63 -34.30
C TRP A 173 15.83 -24.70 -35.75
N SER A 174 15.30 -23.62 -36.33
CA SER A 174 15.07 -23.59 -37.78
C SER A 174 16.42 -23.55 -38.51
N THR A 175 16.73 -24.60 -39.27
CA THR A 175 17.97 -24.78 -40.03
C THR A 175 18.12 -23.76 -41.16
#